data_AF-V4YB44-F1
#
_entry.id   AF-V4YB44-F1
#
_cell.length_a   1.000
_cell.length_b   1.000
_cell.length_c   1.000
_cell.angle_alpha   90.00
_cell.angle_beta   90.00
_cell.angle_gamma   90.00
#
_symmetry.space_group_name_H-M   'P 1'
#
loop_
_entity.id
_entity.type
_entity.pdbx_description
1 polymer ?
#
loop_
_entity_poly.entity_id
_entity_poly.type
_entity_poly.pdbx_seq_one_letter_code
_entity_poly.pdbx_strand_id
1 'polypeptide(L)'
;SLLDDVQEADYGRVLVTYEDRITRFGLSYLERYFDNYGVTITIIEDKTDKSAHEELVDDLLKLVSSFSGKLYEMRSGKKRKVVDSVENEVNN
;
A
#
# COMPACT_ATOMS: atom_id res chain seq x y z
N SER A 1 -2.40 -9.58 -14.49
CA SER A 1 -2.09 -8.23 -13.93
C SER A 1 -0.76 -7.80 -14.52
N LEU A 2 -0.42 -6.51 -14.57
CA LEU A 2 0.92 -6.09 -15.05
C LEU A 2 2.06 -6.86 -14.37
N LEU A 3 1.88 -7.22 -13.08
CA LEU A 3 2.85 -8.01 -12.31
C LEU A 3 2.99 -9.48 -12.75
N ASP A 4 1.93 -10.05 -13.33
CA ASP A 4 1.93 -11.41 -13.89
C ASP A 4 2.44 -11.36 -15.33
N ASP A 5 1.99 -10.36 -16.09
CA ASP A 5 2.32 -10.17 -17.51
C ASP A 5 3.83 -9.93 -17.70
N VAL A 6 4.50 -9.31 -16.71
CA VAL A 6 5.95 -9.09 -16.76
C VAL A 6 6.75 -10.39 -16.72
N GLN A 7 6.19 -11.47 -16.18
CA GLN A 7 6.90 -12.74 -16.00
C GLN A 7 7.17 -13.45 -17.33
N GLU A 8 6.30 -13.21 -18.32
CA GLU A 8 6.35 -13.80 -19.66
C GLU A 8 6.43 -12.70 -20.74
N ALA A 9 7.03 -11.55 -20.39
CA ALA A 9 7.01 -10.36 -21.24
C ALA A 9 7.70 -10.57 -22.59
N ASP A 10 7.04 -10.15 -23.67
CA ASP A 10 7.61 -10.01 -25.02
C ASP A 10 8.11 -8.57 -25.31
N TYR A 11 8.09 -7.71 -24.29
CA TYR A 11 8.50 -6.31 -24.32
C TYR A 11 9.63 -6.05 -23.32
N GLY A 12 10.46 -5.03 -23.59
CA GLY A 12 11.59 -4.67 -22.71
C GLY A 12 11.36 -3.44 -21.83
N ARG A 13 10.21 -2.75 -21.96
CA ARG A 13 9.98 -1.50 -21.24
C ARG A 13 8.50 -1.25 -20.93
N VAL A 14 8.24 -0.74 -19.73
CA VAL A 14 6.96 -0.16 -19.32
C VAL A 14 7.09 1.35 -19.24
N LEU A 15 6.27 2.06 -20.00
CA LEU A 15 6.21 3.51 -20.00
C LEU A 15 5.12 3.98 -19.04
N VAL A 16 5.50 4.80 -18.07
CA VAL A 16 4.59 5.37 -17.08
C VAL A 16 4.62 6.89 -17.22
N THR A 17 3.48 7.53 -17.17
CA THR A 17 3.43 9.00 -17.26
C THR A 17 4.04 9.67 -16.03
N TYR A 18 3.64 9.22 -14.83
CA TYR A 18 4.14 9.72 -13.54
C TYR A 18 4.41 8.56 -12.57
N GLU A 19 5.37 8.69 -11.66
CA GLU A 19 5.70 7.65 -10.67
C GLU A 19 4.48 7.15 -9.89
N ASP A 20 3.58 8.05 -9.50
CA ASP A 20 2.41 7.69 -8.70
C ASP A 20 1.35 6.86 -9.43
N ARG A 21 1.43 6.76 -10.77
CA ARG A 21 0.52 5.93 -11.56
C ARG A 21 0.88 4.46 -11.52
N ILE A 22 2.15 4.14 -11.23
CA ILE A 22 2.56 2.74 -11.08
C ILE A 22 2.52 2.30 -9.62
N THR A 23 2.94 3.16 -8.69
CA THR A 23 2.79 2.87 -7.26
C THR A 23 2.90 4.12 -6.41
N ARG A 24 2.24 4.11 -5.24
CA ARG A 24 2.45 5.14 -4.21
C ARG A 24 3.70 4.92 -3.36
N PHE A 25 4.12 3.66 -3.22
CA PHE A 25 5.30 3.27 -2.45
C PHE A 25 5.98 2.06 -3.08
N GLY A 26 7.29 1.92 -2.86
CA GLY A 26 8.02 0.73 -3.30
C GLY A 26 8.33 0.70 -4.79
N LEU A 27 8.48 1.87 -5.44
CA LEU A 27 8.95 1.95 -6.82
C LEU A 27 10.23 1.13 -7.00
N SER A 28 11.23 1.32 -6.14
CA SER A 28 12.50 0.57 -6.22
C SER A 28 12.34 -0.94 -6.06
N TYR A 29 11.30 -1.40 -5.37
CA TYR A 29 10.98 -2.82 -5.33
C TYR A 29 10.41 -3.30 -6.66
N LEU A 30 9.50 -2.52 -7.25
CA LEU A 30 8.93 -2.82 -8.57
C LEU A 30 10.00 -2.78 -9.67
N GLU A 31 10.87 -1.77 -9.69
CA GLU A 31 11.99 -1.70 -10.64
C GLU A 31 12.84 -2.97 -10.56
N ARG A 32 13.27 -3.37 -9.35
CA ARG A 32 14.06 -4.59 -9.17
C ARG A 32 13.29 -5.86 -9.56
N TYR A 33 11.98 -5.90 -9.30
CA TYR A 33 11.14 -7.04 -9.69
C TYR A 33 11.01 -7.15 -11.21
N PHE A 34 10.82 -6.04 -11.91
CA PHE A 34 10.66 -6.02 -13.38
C PHE A 34 12.00 -6.28 -14.07
N ASP A 35 13.09 -5.73 -13.55
CA ASP A 35 14.45 -5.97 -14.06
C ASP A 35 14.84 -7.45 -14.03
N ASN A 36 14.35 -8.23 -13.07
CA ASN A 36 14.56 -9.68 -13.03
C ASN A 36 13.98 -10.43 -14.24
N TYR A 37 12.99 -9.83 -14.92
CA TYR A 37 12.39 -10.35 -16.15
C TYR A 37 12.85 -9.57 -17.39
N GLY A 38 13.88 -8.73 -17.27
CA GLY A 38 14.43 -7.95 -18.40
C GLY A 38 13.57 -6.76 -18.83
N VAL A 39 12.64 -6.31 -17.96
CA VAL A 39 11.73 -5.21 -18.25
C VAL A 39 12.13 -3.98 -17.43
N THR A 40 12.35 -2.84 -18.10
CA THR A 40 12.66 -1.57 -17.43
C THR A 40 11.43 -0.69 -17.31
N ILE A 41 11.23 -0.05 -16.14
CA ILE A 41 10.21 0.99 -15.98
C ILE A 41 10.82 2.35 -16.40
N THR A 42 10.10 3.16 -17.17
CA THR A 42 10.54 4.50 -17.58
C THR A 42 9.41 5.50 -17.36
N ILE A 43 9.69 6.53 -16.56
CA ILE A 43 8.76 7.63 -16.27
C ILE A 43 8.97 8.74 -17.31
N ILE A 44 7.89 9.22 -17.93
CA ILE A 44 7.94 10.16 -19.06
C ILE A 44 7.82 11.62 -18.61
N GLU A 45 7.04 11.95 -17.58
CA GLU A 45 6.80 13.32 -17.12
C GLU A 45 7.01 13.42 -15.60
N ASP A 46 7.73 14.45 -15.16
CA ASP A 46 8.13 14.65 -13.76
C ASP A 46 7.29 15.74 -13.04
N LYS A 47 6.24 16.26 -13.71
CA LYS A 47 5.39 17.33 -13.17
C LYS A 47 4.05 16.80 -12.68
N THR A 48 3.96 16.58 -11.38
CA THR A 48 2.68 16.34 -10.70
C THR A 48 1.78 17.58 -10.79
N ASP A 49 0.68 17.46 -11.52
CA ASP A 49 -0.36 18.48 -11.62
C ASP A 49 -1.15 18.61 -10.31
N LYS A 50 -1.90 19.71 -10.13
CA LYS A 50 -2.61 20.07 -8.87
C LYS A 50 -3.56 18.98 -8.32
N SER A 51 -4.00 17.99 -9.10
CA SER A 51 -4.81 16.86 -8.60
C SER A 51 -4.02 15.89 -7.71
N ALA A 52 -2.69 15.92 -7.74
CA ALA A 52 -1.84 15.03 -6.96
C ALA A 52 -2.04 15.22 -5.44
N HIS A 53 -2.36 16.44 -4.99
CA HIS A 53 -2.57 16.70 -3.56
C HIS A 53 -3.82 15.99 -3.02
N GLU A 54 -4.94 16.03 -3.75
CA GLU A 54 -6.18 15.34 -3.32
C GLU A 54 -5.99 13.82 -3.30
N GLU A 55 -5.31 13.26 -4.31
CA GLU A 55 -4.95 11.84 -4.34
C GLU A 55 -4.02 11.46 -3.18
N LEU A 56 -3.07 12.32 -2.80
CA LEU A 56 -2.15 12.05 -1.69
C LEU A 56 -2.89 12.01 -0.34
N VAL A 57 -3.86 12.91 -0.16
CA VAL A 57 -4.71 12.92 1.04
C VAL A 57 -5.54 11.63 1.10
N ASP A 58 -6.14 11.20 -0.01
CA ASP A 58 -6.94 9.99 -0.05
C ASP A 58 -6.10 8.72 0.23
N ASP A 59 -4.90 8.63 -0.33
CA ASP A 59 -3.99 7.51 -0.07
C ASP A 59 -3.51 7.48 1.39
N LEU A 60 -3.26 8.65 1.98
CA LEU A 60 -2.94 8.74 3.41
C LEU A 60 -4.11 8.27 4.29
N LEU A 61 -5.33 8.67 3.95
CA LEU A 61 -6.53 8.23 4.67
C LEU A 61 -6.72 6.70 4.56
N LYS A 62 -6.51 6.12 3.37
CA LYS A 62 -6.53 4.67 3.17
C LYS A 62 -5.46 3.96 3.99
N LEU A 63 -4.23 4.49 4.00
CA LEU A 63 -3.13 3.96 4.78
C LEU A 63 -3.47 3.98 6.28
N VAL A 64 -3.81 5.15 6.83
CA VAL A 64 -4.16 5.30 8.25
C VAL A 64 -5.35 4.42 8.63
N SER A 65 -6.38 4.35 7.79
CA SER A 65 -7.54 3.48 8.00
C SER A 65 -7.13 2.01 8.10
N SER A 66 -6.34 1.52 7.13
CA SER A 66 -5.88 0.12 7.10
C SER A 66 -5.03 -0.26 8.33
N PHE A 67 -4.20 0.66 8.83
CA PHE A 67 -3.40 0.43 10.03
C PHE A 67 -4.19 0.63 11.32
N SER A 68 -5.17 1.52 11.36
CA SER A 68 -5.94 1.80 12.57
C SER A 68 -6.67 0.56 13.08
N GLY A 69 -7.35 -0.18 12.19
CA GLY A 69 -8.01 -1.45 12.55
C GLY A 69 -7.03 -2.47 13.12
N LYS A 70 -5.88 -2.65 12.45
CA LYS A 70 -4.81 -3.57 12.88
C LYS A 70 -4.16 -3.16 14.20
N LEU A 71 -3.96 -1.87 14.43
CA LEU A 71 -3.41 -1.32 15.68
C LEU A 71 -4.42 -1.44 16.83
N TYR A 72 -5.71 -1.20 16.57
CA TYR A 72 -6.77 -1.45 17.55
C TYR A 72 -6.84 -2.93 17.93
N GLU A 73 -6.68 -3.83 16.96
CA GLU A 73 -6.64 -5.28 17.17
C GLU A 73 -5.40 -5.72 17.98
N MET A 74 -4.21 -5.20 17.65
CA MET A 74 -2.99 -5.44 18.41
C MET A 74 -3.08 -4.92 19.85
N ARG A 75 -3.79 -3.80 20.08
CA ARG A 75 -4.01 -3.22 21.41
C ARG A 75 -5.14 -3.92 22.18
N SER A 76 -6.08 -4.59 21.49
CA SER A 76 -7.22 -5.28 22.09
C SER A 76 -6.91 -6.70 22.60
N GLY A 77 -5.70 -7.23 22.34
CA GLY A 77 -5.21 -8.45 23.00
C GLY A 77 -5.24 -8.41 24.54
N LYS A 78 -5.41 -7.21 25.13
CA LYS A 78 -5.66 -7.00 26.57
C LYS A 78 -7.11 -6.68 26.95
N LYS A 79 -8.00 -6.39 25.99
CA LYS A 79 -9.38 -5.97 26.28
C LYS A 79 -10.31 -7.12 26.62
N ARG A 80 -10.10 -8.34 26.11
CA ARG A 80 -10.91 -9.50 26.51
C ARG A 80 -10.79 -9.76 28.01
N LYS A 81 -9.57 -9.92 28.54
CA LYS A 81 -9.36 -10.17 29.98
C LYS A 81 -9.93 -9.07 30.89
N VAL A 82 -9.88 -7.80 30.48
CA VAL A 82 -10.38 -6.70 31.31
C VAL A 82 -11.91 -6.62 31.28
N VAL A 83 -12.54 -6.80 30.11
CA VAL A 83 -14.00 -6.84 30.01
C VAL A 83 -14.55 -8.08 30.74
N ASP A 84 -13.90 -9.23 30.56
CA ASP A 84 -14.27 -10.49 31.24
C ASP A 84 -14.10 -10.40 32.77
N SER A 85 -13.04 -9.74 33.27
CA SER A 85 -12.86 -9.54 34.73
C SER A 85 -13.90 -8.59 35.34
N VAL A 86 -14.28 -7.53 34.63
CA VAL A 86 -15.28 -6.57 35.13
C VAL A 86 -16.69 -7.16 35.11
N GLU A 87 -17.04 -7.97 34.10
CA GLU A 87 -18.34 -8.67 34.07
C GLU A 87 -18.47 -9.75 35.17
N ASN A 88 -17.37 -10.35 35.61
CA ASN A 88 -17.37 -11.35 36.69
C ASN A 88 -17.44 -10.73 38.11
N GLU A 89 -16.94 -9.51 38.31
CA GLU A 89 -17.05 -8.80 39.59
C GLU A 89 -18.40 -8.10 39.79
N VAL A 90 -19.12 -7.77 38.72
CA VAL A 90 -20.45 -7.14 38.79
C VAL A 90 -21.58 -8.16 39.00
N ASN A 91 -21.32 -9.44 38.69
CA ASN A 91 -22.28 -10.55 38.86
C ASN A 91 -22.04 -11.40 40.12
N ASN A 92 -21.21 -10.93 41.06
CA ASN A 92 -20.96 -11.56 42.37
C ASN A 92 -21.12 -10.53 43.50
#